data_AF-A0A1E5V4F7-F1
#
_entry.id   AF-A0A1E5V4F7-F1
#
_cell.length_a   1.000
_cell.length_b   1.000
_cell.length_c   1.000
_cell.angle_alpha   90.00
_cell.angle_beta   90.00
_cell.angle_gamma   90.00
#
_symmetry.space_group_name_H-M   'P 1'
#
loop_
_entity.id
_entity.type
_entity.pdbx_description
1 polymer ?
#
loop_
_entity_poly.entity_id
_entity_poly.type
_entity_poly.pdbx_seq_one_letter_code
_entity_poly.pdbx_strand_id
1 'polypeptide(L)'
;MFGYQKGGDLEAGTSGAEGQQQRGVLYPGMQESPELRWALIRKIYVILSLQLLLTAVVAAVVVKVRAIPHFFTTTHAGLGLYIFLIILPFIVLCPLYYYQQKHPINLILLGFFTVAISFAVGMTCAFTSGKVILESAILTTVVVFSLTAYTFWAVRRGKDFSFLGPFLFASLIVLLVFALIQILFPLGKLSQMIYGGLASLIFCGYIVYDTDNIIKRYTYDQNRLRIENPVPPSPSRHLAGSRSFSAVQTPQNPHISDPNRPPASATTMGKGDHHHDLEAGVFPPAGAGACTYMIESPQLRWAFIRKVYALVAMQLLATVAVASAVYFVPPIRRFFATRTPASLAAFVAIIVAPFILLLPMVFLRKRHPINLILLALFTISMSFAVALGCLSRKGIIIIEAASLTLVVVLGLTLYTFWAAKRGHDFSFLGPFLAAACLILMLYWLAQMLLPMGSVATTVYGCLAALVFSGFVIYDTDNLIKRHSYDEYVTAAISLYLDTVNIFMAMVTCLQSSSD
;
A
#
# COMPACT_ATOMS: atom_id res chain seq x y z
N MET A 1 42.82 40.90 -22.25
CA MET A 1 44.29 40.75 -22.10
C MET A 1 44.54 39.53 -21.21
N PHE A 2 45.19 38.48 -21.75
CA PHE A 2 45.72 37.23 -21.13
C PHE A 2 44.98 36.52 -19.96
N GLY A 3 44.91 35.18 -19.85
CA GLY A 3 45.20 34.09 -20.80
C GLY A 3 46.09 32.94 -20.25
N TYR A 4 45.59 31.68 -20.35
CA TYR A 4 46.31 30.39 -20.18
C TYR A 4 46.96 30.08 -18.81
N GLN A 5 47.35 28.84 -18.43
CA GLN A 5 47.27 27.48 -19.03
C GLN A 5 46.32 26.58 -18.18
N LYS A 6 45.90 25.32 -18.45
CA LYS A 6 46.05 24.25 -19.48
C LYS A 6 47.32 23.36 -19.53
N GLY A 7 47.26 22.23 -18.80
CA GLY A 7 48.01 20.97 -18.97
C GLY A 7 47.73 20.05 -17.76
N GLY A 8 47.59 18.72 -17.83
CA GLY A 8 47.77 17.74 -18.92
C GLY A 8 48.65 16.57 -18.40
N ASP A 9 48.44 15.29 -18.69
CA ASP A 9 47.40 14.56 -19.46
C ASP A 9 47.36 13.08 -18.95
N LEU A 10 46.67 12.18 -19.66
CA LEU A 10 46.84 10.70 -19.68
C LEU A 10 46.26 9.82 -18.54
N GLU A 11 45.02 9.36 -18.71
CA GLU A 11 44.75 7.92 -18.88
C GLU A 11 43.65 7.73 -19.96
N ALA A 12 43.94 6.95 -21.01
CA ALA A 12 43.03 6.70 -22.11
C ALA A 12 42.60 5.21 -22.13
N GLY A 13 41.53 4.88 -21.40
CA GLY A 13 41.00 3.53 -21.28
C GLY A 13 39.47 3.47 -21.35
N THR A 14 38.97 2.63 -22.27
CA THR A 14 37.61 2.01 -22.30
C THR A 14 36.33 2.85 -22.15
N SER A 15 36.38 4.17 -21.99
CA SER A 15 35.19 5.05 -21.83
C SER A 15 34.39 5.31 -23.12
N GLY A 16 34.77 4.72 -24.27
CA GLY A 16 34.13 4.96 -25.57
C GLY A 16 32.82 4.20 -25.83
N ALA A 17 32.55 3.09 -25.13
CA ALA A 17 31.39 2.23 -25.41
C ALA A 17 30.12 2.69 -24.67
N GLU A 18 30.21 2.89 -23.35
CA GLU A 18 29.05 3.14 -22.48
C GLU A 18 28.33 4.45 -22.83
N GLY A 19 29.09 5.49 -23.18
CA GLY A 19 28.56 6.82 -23.55
C GLY A 19 27.76 6.84 -24.86
N GLN A 20 27.94 5.86 -25.76
CA GLN A 20 27.07 5.69 -26.93
C GLN A 20 25.86 4.82 -26.61
N GLN A 21 26.03 3.77 -25.82
CA GLN A 21 24.96 2.80 -25.55
C GLN A 21 23.78 3.42 -24.78
N GLN A 22 24.01 4.43 -23.94
CA GLN A 22 22.92 5.19 -23.28
C GLN A 22 22.11 6.09 -24.22
N ARG A 23 22.62 6.51 -25.40
CA ARG A 23 21.87 7.39 -26.32
C ARG A 23 20.71 6.68 -27.03
N GLY A 24 20.71 5.35 -27.06
CA GLY A 24 19.64 4.53 -27.65
C GLY A 24 18.51 4.14 -26.69
N VAL A 25 18.56 4.54 -25.41
CA VAL A 25 17.69 4.00 -24.35
C VAL A 25 16.76 5.07 -23.79
N LEU A 26 15.44 4.88 -23.97
CA LEU A 26 14.39 5.84 -23.62
C LEU A 26 14.14 5.95 -22.10
N TYR A 27 14.28 4.84 -21.37
CA TYR A 27 14.08 4.74 -19.92
C TYR A 27 15.17 3.84 -19.28
N PRO A 28 15.69 4.17 -18.09
CA PRO A 28 16.65 3.31 -17.39
C PRO A 28 16.12 1.87 -17.22
N GLY A 29 16.96 0.88 -17.53
CA GLY A 29 16.60 -0.55 -17.43
C GLY A 29 15.74 -1.10 -18.59
N MET A 30 15.42 -0.33 -19.62
CA MET A 30 14.67 -0.81 -20.79
C MET A 30 15.52 -1.77 -21.65
N GLN A 31 15.01 -2.99 -21.85
CA GLN A 31 15.65 -4.03 -22.70
C GLN A 31 15.14 -4.05 -24.15
N GLU A 32 14.02 -3.38 -24.43
CA GLU A 32 13.40 -3.30 -25.76
C GLU A 32 13.91 -2.10 -26.55
N SER A 33 13.72 -2.08 -27.88
CA SER A 33 13.94 -0.89 -28.69
C SER A 33 12.92 0.23 -28.38
N PRO A 34 13.32 1.52 -28.34
CA PRO A 34 12.42 2.64 -28.03
C PRO A 34 11.15 2.71 -28.88
N GLU A 35 11.24 2.33 -30.16
CA GLU A 35 10.16 2.43 -31.15
C GLU A 35 8.97 1.54 -30.80
N LEU A 36 9.23 0.29 -30.41
CA LEU A 36 8.20 -0.66 -29.99
C LEU A 36 7.50 -0.19 -28.72
N ARG A 37 8.24 0.36 -27.75
CA ARG A 37 7.67 0.88 -26.51
C ARG A 37 6.81 2.12 -26.77
N TRP A 38 7.24 3.04 -27.64
CA TRP A 38 6.38 4.14 -28.10
C TRP A 38 5.15 3.69 -28.88
N ALA A 39 5.25 2.63 -29.69
CA ALA A 39 4.12 2.04 -30.41
C ALA A 39 3.09 1.42 -29.44
N LEU A 40 3.55 0.71 -28.40
CA LEU A 40 2.71 0.16 -27.33
C LEU A 40 1.96 1.27 -26.58
N ILE A 41 2.71 2.28 -26.10
CA ILE A 41 2.15 3.44 -25.40
C ILE A 41 1.10 4.14 -26.27
N ARG A 42 1.43 4.44 -27.54
CA ARG A 42 0.49 5.07 -28.48
C ARG A 42 -0.78 4.23 -28.66
N LYS A 43 -0.66 2.92 -28.82
CA LYS A 43 -1.80 2.00 -28.99
C LYS A 43 -2.71 1.99 -27.76
N ILE A 44 -2.14 1.94 -26.55
CA ILE A 44 -2.90 1.97 -25.29
C ILE A 44 -3.67 3.29 -25.14
N TYR A 45 -2.99 4.44 -25.32
CA TYR A 45 -3.64 5.74 -25.18
C TYR A 45 -4.68 6.04 -26.28
N VAL A 46 -4.52 5.50 -27.50
CA VAL A 46 -5.56 5.55 -28.54
C VAL A 46 -6.81 4.74 -28.13
N ILE A 47 -6.64 3.52 -27.62
CA ILE A 47 -7.76 2.70 -27.12
C ILE A 47 -8.48 3.43 -25.97
N LEU A 48 -7.72 3.94 -24.98
CA LEU A 48 -8.27 4.69 -23.85
C LEU A 48 -9.06 5.93 -24.31
N SER A 49 -8.55 6.69 -25.27
CA SER A 49 -9.21 7.86 -25.83
C SER A 49 -10.54 7.52 -26.51
N LEU A 50 -10.59 6.39 -27.25
CA LEU A 50 -11.81 5.89 -27.87
C LEU A 50 -12.83 5.41 -26.83
N GLN A 51 -12.38 4.77 -25.74
CA GLN A 51 -13.26 4.33 -24.64
C GLN A 51 -13.87 5.53 -23.88
N LEU A 52 -13.09 6.57 -23.62
CA LEU A 52 -13.56 7.81 -22.99
C LEU A 52 -14.54 8.58 -23.90
N LEU A 53 -14.25 8.66 -25.21
CA LEU A 53 -15.17 9.26 -26.19
C LEU A 53 -16.49 8.50 -26.27
N LEU A 54 -16.45 7.16 -26.38
CA LEU A 54 -17.63 6.31 -26.36
C LEU A 54 -18.46 6.49 -25.08
N THR A 55 -17.77 6.61 -23.94
CA THR A 55 -18.41 6.88 -22.63
C THR A 55 -19.12 8.24 -22.61
N ALA A 56 -18.47 9.29 -23.11
CA ALA A 56 -19.09 10.61 -23.22
C ALA A 56 -20.30 10.63 -24.17
N VAL A 57 -20.22 9.91 -25.30
CA VAL A 57 -21.34 9.80 -26.27
C VAL A 57 -22.54 9.07 -25.66
N VAL A 58 -22.33 7.90 -25.05
CA VAL A 58 -23.41 7.12 -24.40
C VAL A 58 -24.02 7.93 -23.25
N ALA A 59 -23.19 8.54 -22.40
CA ALA A 59 -23.69 9.39 -21.31
C ALA A 59 -24.51 10.58 -21.82
N ALA A 60 -24.06 11.26 -22.89
CA ALA A 60 -24.80 12.36 -23.49
C ALA A 60 -26.14 11.92 -24.09
N VAL A 61 -26.26 10.71 -24.62
CA VAL A 61 -27.54 10.14 -25.09
C VAL A 61 -28.48 9.86 -23.90
N VAL A 62 -27.99 9.21 -22.83
CA VAL A 62 -28.78 8.92 -21.62
C VAL A 62 -29.31 10.20 -20.97
N VAL A 63 -28.49 11.26 -20.90
CA VAL A 63 -28.89 12.57 -20.33
C VAL A 63 -29.89 13.31 -21.23
N LYS A 64 -29.71 13.29 -22.55
CA LYS A 64 -30.61 14.01 -23.49
C LYS A 64 -31.96 13.33 -23.66
N VAL A 65 -31.99 12.00 -23.77
CA VAL A 65 -33.22 11.23 -24.01
C VAL A 65 -33.88 10.94 -22.66
N ARG A 66 -34.65 11.91 -22.14
CA ARG A 66 -35.33 11.85 -20.81
C ARG A 66 -36.15 10.57 -20.57
N ALA A 67 -36.67 9.95 -21.63
CA ALA A 67 -37.37 8.67 -21.57
C ALA A 67 -36.50 7.53 -21.02
N ILE A 68 -35.17 7.57 -21.21
CA ILE A 68 -34.24 6.57 -20.70
C ILE A 68 -34.19 6.64 -19.15
N PRO A 69 -33.71 7.72 -18.49
CA PRO A 69 -33.71 7.78 -17.02
C PRO A 69 -35.08 7.52 -16.39
N HIS A 70 -36.16 8.01 -17.01
CA HIS A 70 -37.54 7.79 -16.53
C HIS A 70 -37.96 6.31 -16.62
N PHE A 71 -37.65 5.59 -17.69
CA PHE A 71 -37.91 4.15 -17.76
C PHE A 71 -37.18 3.40 -16.65
N PHE A 72 -35.93 3.76 -16.41
CA PHE A 72 -35.05 3.10 -15.44
C PHE A 72 -35.39 3.37 -13.97
N THR A 73 -35.99 4.52 -13.63
CA THR A 73 -36.41 4.82 -12.24
C THR A 73 -37.89 4.56 -11.96
N THR A 74 -38.79 4.66 -12.96
CA THR A 74 -40.24 4.53 -12.74
C THR A 74 -40.77 3.12 -12.96
N THR A 75 -40.05 2.24 -13.68
CA THR A 75 -40.54 0.87 -13.98
C THR A 75 -39.72 -0.21 -13.31
N HIS A 76 -40.36 -1.27 -12.80
CA HIS A 76 -39.67 -2.42 -12.22
C HIS A 76 -38.77 -3.14 -13.24
N ALA A 77 -39.19 -3.21 -14.51
CA ALA A 77 -38.39 -3.77 -15.59
C ALA A 77 -37.12 -2.94 -15.86
N GLY A 78 -37.24 -1.61 -15.87
CA GLY A 78 -36.10 -0.70 -15.95
C GLY A 78 -35.16 -0.86 -14.76
N LEU A 79 -35.67 -0.82 -13.52
CA LEU A 79 -34.86 -1.00 -12.32
C LEU A 79 -34.10 -2.34 -12.32
N GLY A 80 -34.76 -3.44 -12.72
CA GLY A 80 -34.11 -4.75 -12.89
C GLY A 80 -33.00 -4.73 -13.96
N LEU A 81 -33.26 -4.07 -15.10
CA LEU A 81 -32.26 -3.89 -16.15
C LEU A 81 -31.08 -2.99 -15.69
N TYR A 82 -31.30 -2.00 -14.83
CA TYR A 82 -30.23 -1.17 -14.26
C TYR A 82 -29.30 -1.99 -13.36
N ILE A 83 -29.88 -2.80 -12.47
CA ILE A 83 -29.12 -3.73 -11.61
C ILE A 83 -28.32 -4.71 -12.47
N PHE A 84 -28.93 -5.28 -13.52
CA PHE A 84 -28.21 -6.12 -14.48
C PHE A 84 -27.05 -5.38 -15.16
N LEU A 85 -27.26 -4.14 -15.63
CA LEU A 85 -26.21 -3.32 -16.27
C LEU A 85 -25.08 -2.89 -15.31
N ILE A 86 -25.33 -2.79 -14.01
CA ILE A 86 -24.28 -2.59 -12.99
C ILE A 86 -23.47 -3.88 -12.76
N ILE A 87 -24.11 -5.04 -12.81
CA ILE A 87 -23.44 -6.35 -12.61
C ILE A 87 -22.70 -6.80 -13.89
N LEU A 88 -23.19 -6.42 -15.07
CA LEU A 88 -22.69 -6.84 -16.37
C LEU A 88 -21.17 -6.60 -16.58
N PRO A 89 -20.57 -5.44 -16.22
CA PRO A 89 -19.11 -5.26 -16.28
C PRO A 89 -18.32 -6.35 -15.54
N PHE A 90 -18.78 -6.77 -14.36
CA PHE A 90 -18.14 -7.83 -13.57
C PHE A 90 -18.26 -9.20 -14.25
N ILE A 91 -19.41 -9.49 -14.87
CA ILE A 91 -19.60 -10.71 -15.69
C ILE A 91 -18.65 -10.71 -16.89
N VAL A 92 -18.44 -9.55 -17.53
CA VAL A 92 -17.60 -9.41 -18.74
C VAL A 92 -16.10 -9.48 -18.43
N LEU A 93 -15.65 -9.16 -17.20
CA LEU A 93 -14.25 -9.34 -16.79
C LEU A 93 -13.79 -10.80 -16.88
N CYS A 94 -14.66 -11.77 -16.61
CA CYS A 94 -14.34 -13.20 -16.66
C CYS A 94 -13.91 -13.68 -18.08
N PRO A 95 -14.71 -13.51 -19.15
CA PRO A 95 -14.26 -13.83 -20.50
C PRO A 95 -13.15 -12.87 -20.97
N LEU A 96 -13.15 -11.59 -20.56
CA LEU A 96 -12.08 -10.66 -20.97
C LEU A 96 -10.70 -11.14 -20.48
N TYR A 97 -10.60 -11.64 -19.23
CA TYR A 97 -9.37 -12.24 -18.69
C TYR A 97 -8.92 -13.48 -19.47
N TYR A 98 -9.84 -14.40 -19.79
CA TYR A 98 -9.51 -15.61 -20.55
C TYR A 98 -9.15 -15.33 -22.02
N TYR A 99 -9.82 -14.35 -22.65
CA TYR A 99 -9.64 -14.00 -24.05
C TYR A 99 -8.64 -12.84 -24.29
N GLN A 100 -7.99 -12.30 -23.26
CA GLN A 100 -7.15 -11.10 -23.35
C GLN A 100 -6.08 -11.12 -24.46
N GLN A 101 -5.51 -12.29 -24.78
CA GLN A 101 -4.52 -12.44 -25.86
C GLN A 101 -5.13 -12.76 -27.25
N LYS A 102 -6.44 -13.02 -27.36
CA LYS A 102 -7.09 -13.43 -28.62
C LYS A 102 -7.70 -12.22 -29.33
N HIS A 103 -6.96 -11.65 -30.30
CA HIS A 103 -7.46 -10.62 -31.21
C HIS A 103 -8.39 -11.23 -32.29
N PRO A 104 -9.51 -10.59 -32.68
CA PRO A 104 -10.04 -9.32 -32.20
C PRO A 104 -10.99 -9.44 -30.98
N ILE A 105 -11.22 -10.65 -30.47
CA ILE A 105 -12.20 -10.95 -29.41
C ILE A 105 -11.94 -10.08 -28.17
N ASN A 106 -10.67 -9.87 -27.78
CA ASN A 106 -10.29 -8.99 -26.68
C ASN A 106 -10.80 -7.54 -26.85
N LEU A 107 -10.69 -6.96 -28.05
CA LEU A 107 -11.19 -5.59 -28.33
C LEU A 107 -12.72 -5.53 -28.38
N ILE A 108 -13.39 -6.60 -28.86
CA ILE A 108 -14.86 -6.68 -28.88
C ILE A 108 -15.41 -6.75 -27.45
N LEU A 109 -14.84 -7.63 -26.61
CA LEU A 109 -15.19 -7.73 -25.19
C LEU A 109 -14.89 -6.43 -24.43
N LEU A 110 -13.76 -5.78 -24.72
CA LEU A 110 -13.39 -4.49 -24.12
C LEU A 110 -14.38 -3.38 -24.52
N GLY A 111 -14.82 -3.35 -25.78
CA GLY A 111 -15.86 -2.42 -26.24
C GLY A 111 -17.20 -2.63 -25.54
N PHE A 112 -17.64 -3.89 -25.41
CA PHE A 112 -18.86 -4.24 -24.69
C PHE A 112 -18.79 -3.89 -23.19
N PHE A 113 -17.65 -4.17 -22.55
CA PHE A 113 -17.35 -3.75 -21.18
C PHE A 113 -17.43 -2.22 -21.02
N THR A 114 -16.85 -1.46 -21.95
CA THR A 114 -16.97 0.01 -21.95
C THR A 114 -18.43 0.43 -22.05
N VAL A 115 -19.20 -0.03 -23.04
CA VAL A 115 -20.62 0.37 -23.20
C VAL A 115 -21.45 0.10 -21.93
N ALA A 116 -21.23 -1.03 -21.26
CA ALA A 116 -21.91 -1.36 -20.01
C ALA A 116 -21.60 -0.33 -18.89
N ILE A 117 -20.32 -0.01 -18.67
CA ILE A 117 -19.91 1.03 -17.70
C ILE A 117 -20.41 2.42 -18.12
N SER A 118 -20.35 2.75 -19.41
CA SER A 118 -20.83 4.02 -19.94
C SER A 118 -22.30 4.28 -19.63
N PHE A 119 -23.13 3.22 -19.53
CA PHE A 119 -24.52 3.36 -19.14
C PHE A 119 -24.69 3.77 -17.66
N ALA A 120 -23.93 3.16 -16.75
CA ALA A 120 -23.95 3.53 -15.33
C ALA A 120 -23.43 4.97 -15.10
N VAL A 121 -22.38 5.38 -15.84
CA VAL A 121 -21.92 6.78 -15.87
C VAL A 121 -23.00 7.70 -16.41
N GLY A 122 -23.66 7.35 -17.52
CA GLY A 122 -24.75 8.12 -18.11
C GLY A 122 -25.95 8.32 -17.18
N MET A 123 -26.34 7.28 -16.46
CA MET A 123 -27.38 7.36 -15.43
C MET A 123 -26.99 8.26 -14.27
N THR A 124 -25.73 8.21 -13.81
CA THR A 124 -25.21 9.11 -12.78
C THR A 124 -25.23 10.57 -13.26
N CYS A 125 -24.87 10.82 -14.51
CA CYS A 125 -24.97 12.14 -15.15
C CYS A 125 -26.43 12.62 -15.28
N ALA A 126 -27.41 11.72 -15.50
CA ALA A 126 -28.81 12.10 -15.67
C ALA A 126 -29.45 12.72 -14.41
N PHE A 127 -28.91 12.42 -13.22
CA PHE A 127 -29.35 12.99 -11.93
C PHE A 127 -28.38 14.04 -11.35
N THR A 128 -27.35 14.43 -12.09
CA THR A 128 -26.36 15.44 -11.70
C THR A 128 -26.56 16.73 -12.51
N SER A 129 -26.27 17.91 -11.93
CA SER A 129 -26.42 19.17 -12.67
C SER A 129 -25.38 19.28 -13.80
N GLY A 130 -25.80 19.77 -14.98
CA GLY A 130 -24.92 19.90 -16.14
C GLY A 130 -23.67 20.76 -15.90
N LYS A 131 -23.77 21.75 -15.00
CA LYS A 131 -22.63 22.57 -14.56
C LYS A 131 -21.60 21.73 -13.79
N VAL A 132 -22.05 20.96 -12.79
CA VAL A 132 -21.15 20.10 -11.98
C VAL A 132 -20.51 19.00 -12.84
N ILE A 133 -21.23 18.45 -13.82
CA ILE A 133 -20.67 17.48 -14.78
C ILE A 133 -19.54 18.12 -15.60
N LEU A 134 -19.74 19.33 -16.13
CA LEU A 134 -18.75 20.03 -16.92
C LEU A 134 -17.51 20.41 -16.10
N GLU A 135 -17.70 20.95 -14.90
CA GLU A 135 -16.63 21.30 -13.96
C GLU A 135 -15.80 20.05 -13.57
N SER A 136 -16.47 18.94 -13.26
CA SER A 136 -15.82 17.66 -12.95
C SER A 136 -15.06 17.07 -14.14
N ALA A 137 -15.61 17.14 -15.35
CA ALA A 137 -14.98 16.63 -16.56
C ALA A 137 -13.72 17.42 -16.94
N ILE A 138 -13.76 18.76 -16.80
CA ILE A 138 -12.60 19.63 -17.00
C ILE A 138 -11.52 19.31 -15.96
N LEU A 139 -11.88 19.22 -14.66
CA LEU A 139 -10.94 18.92 -13.59
C LEU A 139 -10.27 17.55 -13.79
N THR A 140 -11.05 16.50 -14.07
CA THR A 140 -10.54 15.15 -14.37
C THR A 140 -9.58 15.16 -15.56
N THR A 141 -9.92 15.90 -16.63
CA THR A 141 -9.06 16.03 -17.81
C THR A 141 -7.71 16.66 -17.45
N VAL A 142 -7.70 17.79 -16.75
CA VAL A 142 -6.47 18.50 -16.32
C VAL A 142 -5.60 17.62 -15.42
N VAL A 143 -6.23 16.92 -14.46
CA VAL A 143 -5.54 16.03 -13.51
C VAL A 143 -4.92 14.82 -14.23
N VAL A 144 -5.66 14.13 -15.10
CA VAL A 144 -5.15 12.99 -15.88
C VAL A 144 -3.95 13.41 -16.73
N PHE A 145 -4.07 14.46 -17.55
CA PHE A 145 -2.95 14.90 -18.40
C PHE A 145 -1.72 15.32 -17.57
N SER A 146 -1.93 16.01 -16.44
CA SER A 146 -0.86 16.48 -15.57
C SER A 146 -0.13 15.34 -14.85
N LEU A 147 -0.86 14.36 -14.29
CA LEU A 147 -0.27 13.20 -13.62
C LEU A 147 0.41 12.24 -14.60
N THR A 148 -0.18 11.99 -15.76
CA THR A 148 0.47 11.20 -16.83
C THR A 148 1.77 11.88 -17.28
N ALA A 149 1.75 13.18 -17.58
CA ALA A 149 2.96 13.91 -17.99
C ALA A 149 4.04 13.95 -16.91
N TYR A 150 3.66 14.17 -15.64
CA TYR A 150 4.56 14.06 -14.48
C TYR A 150 5.20 12.67 -14.38
N THR A 151 4.42 11.61 -14.56
CA THR A 151 4.91 10.24 -14.47
C THR A 151 5.91 9.95 -15.59
N PHE A 152 5.61 10.34 -16.84
CA PHE A 152 6.57 10.26 -17.95
C PHE A 152 7.89 10.99 -17.66
N TRP A 153 7.83 12.19 -17.08
CA TRP A 153 9.02 12.96 -16.68
C TRP A 153 9.81 12.28 -15.55
N ALA A 154 9.12 11.80 -14.52
CA ALA A 154 9.74 11.17 -13.35
C ALA A 154 10.39 9.82 -13.69
N VAL A 155 9.73 9.00 -14.50
CA VAL A 155 10.25 7.69 -14.93
C VAL A 155 11.44 7.84 -15.89
N ARG A 156 11.43 8.85 -16.76
CA ARG A 156 12.61 9.20 -17.58
C ARG A 156 13.81 9.66 -16.73
N ARG A 157 13.58 10.11 -15.50
CA ARG A 157 14.61 10.40 -14.48
C ARG A 157 14.95 9.20 -13.58
N GLY A 158 14.42 8.00 -13.87
CA GLY A 158 14.71 6.77 -13.14
C GLY A 158 13.93 6.58 -11.84
N LYS A 159 12.90 7.40 -11.55
CA LYS A 159 12.01 7.12 -10.41
C LYS A 159 11.13 5.89 -10.67
N ASP A 160 10.77 5.20 -9.61
CA ASP A 160 9.87 4.04 -9.62
C ASP A 160 8.69 4.24 -8.68
N PHE A 161 7.49 3.89 -9.14
CA PHE A 161 6.24 4.06 -8.41
C PHE A 161 5.64 2.72 -7.99
N SER A 162 6.35 1.59 -8.15
CA SER A 162 5.83 0.27 -7.78
C SER A 162 5.51 0.12 -6.29
N PHE A 163 6.18 0.90 -5.44
CA PHE A 163 5.87 1.02 -4.00
C PHE A 163 4.43 1.45 -3.71
N LEU A 164 3.76 2.10 -4.67
CA LEU A 164 2.41 2.66 -4.50
C LEU A 164 1.33 1.55 -4.52
N GLY A 165 1.59 0.44 -5.21
CA GLY A 165 0.65 -0.67 -5.41
C GLY A 165 -0.02 -1.22 -4.13
N PRO A 166 0.74 -1.56 -3.07
CA PRO A 166 0.20 -1.92 -1.75
C PRO A 166 -0.84 -0.94 -1.19
N PHE A 167 -0.56 0.36 -1.22
CA PHE A 167 -1.43 1.40 -0.65
C PHE A 167 -2.66 1.63 -1.50
N LEU A 168 -2.52 1.60 -2.83
CA LEU A 168 -3.63 1.69 -3.76
C LEU A 168 -4.58 0.50 -3.62
N PHE A 169 -4.06 -0.71 -3.54
CA PHE A 169 -4.87 -1.91 -3.29
C PHE A 169 -5.60 -1.84 -1.94
N ALA A 170 -4.90 -1.53 -0.85
CA ALA A 170 -5.51 -1.43 0.48
C ALA A 170 -6.60 -0.33 0.54
N SER A 171 -6.33 0.84 -0.04
CA SER A 171 -7.28 1.95 -0.06
C SER A 171 -8.47 1.71 -1.01
N LEU A 172 -8.29 0.98 -2.12
CA LEU A 172 -9.40 0.53 -2.97
C LEU A 172 -10.32 -0.45 -2.23
N ILE A 173 -9.77 -1.36 -1.42
CA ILE A 173 -10.58 -2.25 -0.57
C ILE A 173 -11.35 -1.44 0.49
N VAL A 174 -10.74 -0.43 1.10
CA VAL A 174 -11.44 0.48 2.03
C VAL A 174 -12.59 1.24 1.34
N LEU A 175 -12.37 1.78 0.14
CA LEU A 175 -13.43 2.42 -0.66
C LEU A 175 -14.58 1.44 -0.96
N LEU A 176 -14.27 0.21 -1.38
CA LEU A 176 -15.27 -0.81 -1.71
C LEU A 176 -16.11 -1.20 -0.48
N VAL A 177 -15.47 -1.42 0.66
CA VAL A 177 -16.17 -1.72 1.93
C VAL A 177 -17.04 -0.53 2.37
N PHE A 178 -16.54 0.70 2.25
CA PHE A 178 -17.32 1.89 2.61
C PHE A 178 -18.52 2.12 1.67
N ALA A 179 -18.38 1.79 0.38
CA ALA A 179 -19.50 1.81 -0.56
C ALA A 179 -20.56 0.75 -0.22
N LEU A 180 -20.16 -0.47 0.16
CA LEU A 180 -21.07 -1.50 0.65
C LEU A 180 -21.78 -1.09 1.95
N ILE A 181 -21.10 -0.41 2.86
CA ILE A 181 -21.71 0.18 4.06
C ILE A 181 -22.75 1.22 3.67
N GLN A 182 -22.46 2.15 2.75
CA GLN A 182 -23.43 3.16 2.31
C GLN A 182 -24.67 2.60 1.58
N ILE A 183 -24.57 1.40 0.98
CA ILE A 183 -25.72 0.71 0.38
C ILE A 183 -26.69 0.18 1.46
N LEU A 184 -26.18 -0.23 2.62
CA LEU A 184 -27.00 -0.73 3.75
C LEU A 184 -27.40 0.38 4.72
N PHE A 185 -26.55 1.37 4.90
CA PHE A 185 -26.66 2.48 5.84
C PHE A 185 -26.29 3.79 5.12
N PRO A 186 -27.24 4.44 4.43
CA PRO A 186 -26.98 5.63 3.63
C PRO A 186 -26.60 6.83 4.52
N LEU A 187 -25.29 7.04 4.68
CA LEU A 187 -24.71 8.15 5.43
C LEU A 187 -25.00 9.51 4.76
N GLY A 188 -24.97 10.58 5.56
CA GLY A 188 -25.33 11.93 5.13
C GLY A 188 -24.41 12.52 4.05
N LYS A 189 -24.83 13.66 3.47
CA LYS A 189 -24.15 14.33 2.35
C LYS A 189 -22.64 14.57 2.55
N LEU A 190 -22.19 14.76 3.80
CA LEU A 190 -20.76 14.92 4.08
C LEU A 190 -19.98 13.62 3.81
N SER A 191 -20.52 12.45 4.17
CA SER A 191 -19.94 11.14 3.87
C SER A 191 -19.75 10.93 2.37
N GLN A 192 -20.74 11.33 1.57
CA GLN A 192 -20.68 11.27 0.11
C GLN A 192 -19.60 12.21 -0.46
N MET A 193 -19.46 13.43 0.10
CA MET A 193 -18.40 14.38 -0.27
C MET A 193 -17.00 13.86 0.07
N ILE A 194 -16.82 13.27 1.27
CA ILE A 194 -15.56 12.66 1.72
C ILE A 194 -15.20 11.48 0.83
N TYR A 195 -16.15 10.60 0.55
CA TYR A 195 -15.97 9.45 -0.32
C TYR A 195 -15.53 9.87 -1.73
N GLY A 196 -16.19 10.86 -2.34
CA GLY A 196 -15.78 11.42 -3.63
C GLY A 196 -14.37 12.02 -3.61
N GLY A 197 -14.03 12.78 -2.55
CA GLY A 197 -12.70 13.35 -2.35
C GLY A 197 -11.61 12.29 -2.25
N LEU A 198 -11.74 11.35 -1.30
CA LEU A 198 -10.78 10.27 -1.09
C LEU A 198 -10.67 9.35 -2.32
N ALA A 199 -11.79 8.98 -2.95
CA ALA A 199 -11.79 8.19 -4.17
C ALA A 199 -11.02 8.90 -5.29
N SER A 200 -11.24 10.21 -5.51
CA SER A 200 -10.50 10.96 -6.52
C SER A 200 -8.98 10.95 -6.27
N LEU A 201 -8.55 11.10 -5.02
CA LEU A 201 -7.12 11.08 -4.65
C LEU A 201 -6.51 9.68 -4.83
N ILE A 202 -7.24 8.62 -4.49
CA ILE A 202 -6.80 7.24 -4.69
C ILE A 202 -6.70 6.92 -6.20
N PHE A 203 -7.68 7.33 -7.02
CA PHE A 203 -7.60 7.17 -8.47
C PHE A 203 -6.50 8.05 -9.13
N CYS A 204 -6.16 9.21 -8.57
CA CYS A 204 -4.96 9.96 -8.95
C CYS A 204 -3.68 9.14 -8.75
N GLY A 205 -3.59 8.41 -7.63
CA GLY A 205 -2.49 7.49 -7.39
C GLY A 205 -2.45 6.31 -8.37
N TYR A 206 -3.61 5.75 -8.73
CA TYR A 206 -3.71 4.73 -9.78
C TYR A 206 -3.24 5.24 -11.15
N ILE A 207 -3.59 6.47 -11.56
CA ILE A 207 -3.09 7.06 -12.83
C ILE A 207 -1.55 7.07 -12.88
N VAL A 208 -0.89 7.42 -11.77
CA VAL A 208 0.59 7.40 -11.67
C VAL A 208 1.13 5.96 -11.71
N TYR A 209 0.56 5.05 -10.92
CA TYR A 209 0.99 3.65 -10.84
C TYR A 209 0.83 2.91 -12.17
N ASP A 210 -0.33 3.06 -12.83
CA ASP A 210 -0.61 2.39 -14.09
C ASP A 210 0.19 3.01 -15.25
N THR A 211 0.43 4.33 -15.23
CA THR A 211 1.36 4.95 -16.20
C THR A 211 2.79 4.44 -16.01
N ASP A 212 3.27 4.26 -14.78
CA ASP A 212 4.58 3.66 -14.52
C ASP A 212 4.67 2.21 -15.01
N ASN A 213 3.61 1.42 -14.76
CA ASN A 213 3.50 0.04 -15.25
C ASN A 213 3.51 -0.01 -16.79
N ILE A 214 2.74 0.85 -17.47
CA ILE A 214 2.72 0.99 -18.94
C ILE A 214 4.12 1.34 -19.50
N ILE A 215 4.88 2.19 -18.80
CA ILE A 215 6.22 2.59 -19.23
C ILE A 215 7.27 1.50 -18.99
N LYS A 216 7.14 0.67 -17.94
CA LYS A 216 8.19 -0.28 -17.53
C LYS A 216 7.90 -1.76 -17.75
N ARG A 217 6.69 -2.21 -17.38
CA ARG A 217 6.39 -3.62 -17.06
C ARG A 217 5.63 -4.37 -18.15
N TYR A 218 4.90 -3.67 -19.01
CA TYR A 218 4.26 -4.31 -20.17
C TYR A 218 5.27 -4.47 -21.31
N THR A 219 5.53 -5.73 -21.67
CA THR A 219 6.43 -6.15 -22.76
C THR A 219 5.67 -6.26 -24.09
N TYR A 220 6.33 -5.98 -25.20
CA TYR A 220 5.78 -6.15 -26.55
C TYR A 220 5.84 -7.61 -27.00
N ASP A 221 4.72 -8.14 -27.48
CA ASP A 221 4.64 -9.51 -28.00
C ASP A 221 5.31 -9.62 -29.38
N GLN A 222 6.61 -9.94 -29.39
CA GLN A 222 7.48 -9.90 -30.58
C GLN A 222 6.95 -10.72 -31.77
N ASN A 223 6.16 -11.76 -31.50
CA ASN A 223 5.61 -12.66 -32.51
C ASN A 223 4.74 -11.95 -33.55
N ARG A 224 4.11 -10.83 -33.19
CA ARG A 224 3.25 -10.06 -34.12
C ARG A 224 4.06 -9.26 -35.14
N LEU A 225 5.27 -8.84 -34.77
CA LEU A 225 6.14 -8.01 -35.62
C LEU A 225 6.70 -8.79 -36.81
N ARG A 226 7.01 -10.08 -36.67
CA ARG A 226 7.41 -10.95 -37.80
C ARG A 226 6.35 -11.04 -38.91
N ILE A 227 5.09 -10.71 -38.61
CA ILE A 227 3.96 -10.77 -39.54
C ILE A 227 3.67 -9.37 -40.12
N GLU A 228 3.71 -8.32 -39.28
CA GLU A 228 3.39 -6.94 -39.71
C GLU A 228 4.59 -6.19 -40.32
N ASN A 229 5.83 -6.61 -40.04
CA ASN A 229 7.06 -6.07 -40.66
C ASN A 229 8.09 -7.21 -40.86
N PRO A 230 8.16 -7.85 -42.05
CA PRO A 230 9.19 -8.85 -42.33
C PRO A 230 10.57 -8.17 -42.40
N VAL A 231 11.40 -8.40 -41.38
CA VAL A 231 12.81 -8.00 -41.40
C VAL A 231 13.47 -8.71 -42.59
N PRO A 232 14.13 -8.00 -43.53
CA PRO A 232 14.79 -8.64 -44.65
C PRO A 232 15.87 -9.60 -44.13
N PRO A 233 16.04 -10.78 -44.75
CA PRO A 233 16.97 -11.79 -44.25
C PRO A 233 18.38 -11.21 -44.19
N SER A 234 18.97 -11.19 -42.98
CA SER A 234 20.36 -10.83 -42.78
C SER A 234 21.24 -11.70 -43.69
N PRO A 235 22.19 -11.12 -44.45
CA PRO A 235 22.89 -11.86 -45.51
C PRO A 235 23.59 -13.10 -44.95
N SER A 236 23.13 -14.26 -45.42
CA SER A 236 23.59 -15.57 -44.98
C SER A 236 25.11 -15.71 -45.15
N ARG A 237 25.84 -15.89 -44.04
CA ARG A 237 27.28 -16.23 -44.06
C ARG A 237 27.50 -17.66 -44.55
N HIS A 238 27.33 -17.88 -45.86
CA HIS A 238 27.75 -19.12 -46.50
C HIS A 238 29.27 -19.17 -46.62
N LEU A 239 29.87 -20.04 -45.79
CA LEU A 239 30.99 -20.93 -46.12
C LEU A 239 32.16 -20.35 -46.97
N ALA A 240 33.21 -19.96 -46.27
CA ALA A 240 34.60 -20.15 -46.72
C ALA A 240 35.48 -20.45 -45.48
N GLY A 241 36.28 -21.52 -45.43
CA GLY A 241 36.38 -22.65 -46.36
C GLY A 241 37.09 -23.84 -45.70
N SER A 242 36.93 -25.03 -46.25
CA SER A 242 37.39 -26.28 -45.63
C SER A 242 38.91 -26.45 -45.65
N ARG A 243 39.53 -26.74 -44.50
CA ARG A 243 40.79 -27.49 -44.41
C ARG A 243 40.75 -28.49 -43.26
N SER A 244 41.06 -29.74 -43.56
CA SER A 244 41.21 -30.83 -42.63
C SER A 244 42.60 -30.84 -41.99
N PHE A 245 42.72 -31.32 -40.76
CA PHE A 245 43.93 -31.99 -40.31
C PHE A 245 43.63 -33.09 -39.29
N SER A 246 44.51 -34.08 -39.21
CA SER A 246 44.27 -35.38 -38.57
C SER A 246 44.46 -35.38 -37.06
N ALA A 247 43.96 -36.43 -36.41
CA ALA A 247 44.30 -36.75 -35.03
C ALA A 247 45.81 -37.01 -34.86
N VAL A 248 46.35 -36.60 -33.72
CA VAL A 248 47.72 -36.92 -33.27
C VAL A 248 47.65 -37.42 -31.83
N GLN A 249 48.22 -38.58 -31.58
CA GLN A 249 48.41 -39.13 -30.22
C GLN A 249 49.72 -38.59 -29.63
N THR A 250 49.75 -38.38 -28.32
CA THR A 250 50.98 -38.14 -27.54
C THR A 250 50.95 -38.98 -26.24
N PRO A 251 52.13 -39.35 -25.67
CA PRO A 251 52.28 -40.67 -25.04
C PRO A 251 52.23 -40.71 -23.49
N GLN A 252 52.46 -41.90 -22.93
CA GLN A 252 52.38 -42.22 -21.50
C GLN A 252 53.71 -42.02 -20.73
N ASN A 253 53.60 -41.48 -19.50
CA ASN A 253 54.46 -41.75 -18.31
C ASN A 253 55.96 -41.33 -18.38
N PRO A 254 56.76 -41.35 -17.26
CA PRO A 254 56.58 -42.06 -15.99
C PRO A 254 56.48 -41.20 -14.69
N HIS A 255 56.26 -41.89 -13.57
CA HIS A 255 56.17 -41.38 -12.20
C HIS A 255 57.45 -40.69 -11.68
N ILE A 256 57.28 -39.62 -10.89
CA ILE A 256 57.98 -39.39 -9.61
C ILE A 256 56.93 -38.93 -8.57
N SER A 257 57.16 -39.22 -7.29
CA SER A 257 56.21 -39.05 -6.17
C SER A 257 56.38 -37.77 -5.34
N ASP A 258 55.28 -37.22 -4.84
CA ASP A 258 55.26 -36.31 -3.67
C ASP A 258 54.19 -36.80 -2.65
N PRO A 259 54.57 -37.23 -1.42
CA PRO A 259 53.69 -37.95 -0.52
C PRO A 259 53.11 -37.08 0.62
N ASN A 260 52.11 -36.23 0.35
CA ASN A 260 51.41 -35.53 1.44
C ASN A 260 49.95 -35.10 1.14
N ARG A 261 49.04 -36.07 0.91
CA ARG A 261 47.59 -35.82 0.99
C ARG A 261 46.78 -37.07 1.38
N PRO A 262 46.14 -37.11 2.58
CA PRO A 262 45.18 -38.15 2.91
C PRO A 262 43.89 -38.03 2.05
N PRO A 263 43.18 -39.14 1.79
CA PRO A 263 42.16 -39.22 0.75
C PRO A 263 40.79 -38.69 1.17
N ALA A 264 39.99 -38.29 0.17
CA ALA A 264 38.55 -38.16 0.35
C ALA A 264 37.88 -39.55 0.29
N SER A 265 37.08 -39.89 1.28
CA SER A 265 36.20 -41.07 1.30
C SER A 265 34.76 -40.67 1.01
N ALA A 266 34.03 -41.53 0.30
CA ALA A 266 32.64 -41.30 -0.07
C ALA A 266 31.67 -41.83 1.00
N THR A 267 30.50 -41.20 1.12
CA THR A 267 29.37 -41.72 1.91
C THR A 267 28.10 -41.75 1.04
N THR A 268 27.33 -42.82 1.19
CA THR A 268 26.16 -43.19 0.38
C THR A 268 24.89 -42.40 0.71
N MET A 269 23.93 -42.43 -0.22
CA MET A 269 22.53 -42.11 0.09
C MET A 269 21.97 -43.08 1.15
N GLY A 270 21.31 -42.53 2.17
CA GLY A 270 20.45 -43.25 3.10
C GLY A 270 19.17 -42.43 3.32
N LYS A 271 18.02 -43.11 3.44
CA LYS A 271 16.69 -42.49 3.55
C LYS A 271 15.95 -43.06 4.75
N GLY A 272 15.51 -42.20 5.66
CA GLY A 272 14.69 -42.60 6.81
C GLY A 272 14.24 -41.41 7.64
N ASP A 273 12.94 -41.31 7.90
CA ASP A 273 12.35 -40.40 8.88
C ASP A 273 12.31 -41.07 10.25
N HIS A 274 12.66 -40.34 11.33
CA HIS A 274 11.76 -40.06 12.47
C HIS A 274 12.48 -39.40 13.68
N HIS A 275 11.79 -38.40 14.24
CA HIS A 275 11.72 -37.94 15.63
C HIS A 275 12.75 -38.34 16.71
N HIS A 276 13.31 -37.30 17.36
CA HIS A 276 13.88 -37.24 18.74
C HIS A 276 15.12 -38.16 19.00
N ASP A 277 16.13 -37.79 19.79
CA ASP A 277 16.12 -37.15 21.13
C ASP A 277 17.31 -36.16 21.39
N LEU A 278 17.67 -35.95 22.66
CA LEU A 278 18.50 -34.86 23.19
C LEU A 278 20.04 -35.06 23.13
N GLU A 279 20.73 -33.91 23.24
CA GLU A 279 22.09 -33.66 23.76
C GLU A 279 23.25 -34.64 23.47
N ALA A 280 24.17 -34.19 22.61
CA ALA A 280 25.59 -34.50 22.73
C ALA A 280 26.39 -33.18 22.76
N GLY A 281 26.89 -32.80 23.94
CA GLY A 281 27.58 -31.52 24.13
C GLY A 281 28.99 -31.51 23.55
N VAL A 282 29.19 -30.78 22.45
CA VAL A 282 30.52 -30.48 21.89
C VAL A 282 30.84 -29.01 22.12
N PHE A 283 31.73 -28.72 23.07
CA PHE A 283 32.33 -27.38 23.21
C PHE A 283 33.24 -27.09 22.01
N PRO A 284 33.02 -26.01 21.24
CA PRO A 284 33.99 -25.54 20.28
C PRO A 284 35.25 -25.02 21.00
N PRO A 285 36.45 -25.16 20.43
CA PRO A 285 37.67 -24.62 21.05
C PRO A 285 37.62 -23.08 21.11
N ALA A 286 38.15 -22.52 22.20
CA ALA A 286 38.21 -21.08 22.40
C ALA A 286 39.20 -20.43 21.39
N GLY A 287 38.68 -19.84 20.31
CA GLY A 287 39.52 -19.23 19.28
C GLY A 287 38.84 -18.77 17.99
N ALA A 288 37.51 -18.58 17.96
CA ALA A 288 36.79 -18.18 16.75
C ALA A 288 35.85 -17.00 17.01
N GLY A 289 36.37 -15.78 16.88
CA GLY A 289 35.60 -14.54 16.92
C GLY A 289 34.80 -14.30 15.63
N ALA A 290 33.79 -15.13 15.36
CA ALA A 290 32.85 -14.95 14.27
C ALA A 290 31.43 -15.16 14.78
N CYS A 291 30.56 -14.16 14.60
CA CYS A 291 29.17 -14.27 15.02
C CYS A 291 28.46 -15.36 14.21
N THR A 292 28.18 -16.50 14.85
CA THR A 292 27.15 -17.42 14.38
C THR A 292 25.86 -16.64 14.27
N TYR A 293 25.43 -16.36 13.04
CA TYR A 293 24.06 -15.96 12.76
C TYR A 293 23.18 -17.15 13.12
N MET A 294 22.75 -17.19 14.39
CA MET A 294 21.78 -18.15 14.90
C MET A 294 20.61 -18.14 13.92
N ILE A 295 20.36 -19.29 13.28
CA ILE A 295 19.21 -19.46 12.40
C ILE A 295 17.99 -19.19 13.27
N GLU A 296 17.37 -18.02 13.09
CA GLU A 296 16.41 -17.51 14.06
C GLU A 296 15.22 -18.46 14.13
N SER A 297 15.09 -19.18 15.25
CA SER A 297 14.18 -20.31 15.31
C SER A 297 12.75 -19.79 15.15
N PRO A 298 12.00 -20.21 14.09
CA PRO A 298 10.71 -19.58 13.79
C PRO A 298 9.70 -19.68 14.94
N GLN A 299 9.84 -20.72 15.76
CA GLN A 299 9.06 -20.92 16.99
C GLN A 299 9.23 -19.76 17.99
N LEU A 300 10.45 -19.23 18.17
CA LEU A 300 10.74 -18.15 19.10
C LEU A 300 10.20 -16.81 18.61
N ARG A 301 10.31 -16.53 17.29
CA ARG A 301 9.65 -15.39 16.63
C ARG A 301 8.13 -15.44 16.78
N TRP A 302 7.51 -16.60 16.54
CA TRP A 302 6.06 -16.76 16.73
C TRP A 302 5.63 -16.65 18.20
N ALA A 303 6.44 -17.10 19.15
CA ALA A 303 6.17 -16.93 20.59
C ALA A 303 6.23 -15.44 21.00
N PHE A 304 7.23 -14.71 20.52
CA PHE A 304 7.37 -13.26 20.73
C PHE A 304 6.21 -12.46 20.12
N ILE A 305 5.88 -12.72 18.85
CA ILE A 305 4.74 -12.08 18.16
C ILE A 305 3.44 -12.34 18.93
N ARG A 306 3.18 -13.58 19.36
CA ARG A 306 2.00 -13.93 20.17
C ARG A 306 1.97 -13.16 21.49
N LYS A 307 3.11 -13.00 22.17
CA LYS A 307 3.23 -12.21 23.41
C LYS A 307 2.87 -10.73 23.19
N VAL A 308 3.32 -10.12 22.09
CA VAL A 308 3.01 -8.72 21.77
C VAL A 308 1.51 -8.53 21.47
N TYR A 309 0.92 -9.35 20.60
CA TYR A 309 -0.52 -9.24 20.32
C TYR A 309 -1.39 -9.58 21.54
N ALA A 310 -0.96 -10.48 22.43
CA ALA A 310 -1.66 -10.73 23.69
C ALA A 310 -1.63 -9.50 24.63
N LEU A 311 -0.50 -8.78 24.70
CA LEU A 311 -0.41 -7.51 25.44
C LEU A 311 -1.36 -6.47 24.83
N VAL A 312 -1.28 -6.22 23.52
CA VAL A 312 -2.16 -5.25 22.82
C VAL A 312 -3.64 -5.60 23.01
N ALA A 313 -4.02 -6.86 22.91
CA ALA A 313 -5.40 -7.30 23.17
C ALA A 313 -5.87 -7.00 24.60
N MET A 314 -5.04 -7.27 25.62
CA MET A 314 -5.36 -6.90 27.00
C MET A 314 -5.45 -5.38 27.20
N GLN A 315 -4.61 -4.60 26.50
CA GLN A 315 -4.66 -3.14 26.57
C GLN A 315 -5.94 -2.57 25.95
N LEU A 316 -6.38 -3.10 24.81
CA LEU A 316 -7.63 -2.70 24.16
C LEU A 316 -8.86 -3.13 25.00
N LEU A 317 -8.84 -4.31 25.62
CA LEU A 317 -9.90 -4.73 26.54
C LEU A 317 -9.99 -3.84 27.79
N ALA A 318 -8.85 -3.45 28.37
CA ALA A 318 -8.81 -2.48 29.46
C ALA A 318 -9.35 -1.10 29.03
N THR A 319 -9.05 -0.68 27.79
CA THR A 319 -9.57 0.56 27.20
C THR A 319 -11.09 0.52 27.07
N VAL A 320 -11.65 -0.57 26.52
CA VAL A 320 -13.10 -0.75 26.40
C VAL A 320 -13.77 -0.78 27.78
N ALA A 321 -13.18 -1.45 28.77
CA ALA A 321 -13.73 -1.51 30.13
C ALA A 321 -13.77 -0.13 30.81
N VAL A 322 -12.67 0.62 30.80
CA VAL A 322 -12.58 1.96 31.40
C VAL A 322 -13.48 2.95 30.64
N ALA A 323 -13.48 2.93 29.31
CA ALA A 323 -14.33 3.80 28.51
C ALA A 323 -15.82 3.52 28.74
N SER A 324 -16.21 2.24 28.85
CA SER A 324 -17.58 1.85 29.18
C SER A 324 -17.99 2.35 30.56
N ALA A 325 -17.15 2.15 31.59
CA ALA A 325 -17.42 2.65 32.94
C ALA A 325 -17.62 4.17 32.97
N VAL A 326 -16.72 4.93 32.35
CA VAL A 326 -16.78 6.40 32.27
C VAL A 326 -18.00 6.89 31.46
N TYR A 327 -18.39 6.17 30.41
CA TYR A 327 -19.52 6.54 29.53
C TYR A 327 -20.90 6.22 30.15
N PHE A 328 -21.03 5.08 30.83
CA PHE A 328 -22.31 4.60 31.36
C PHE A 328 -22.60 5.07 32.81
N VAL A 329 -21.59 5.33 33.66
CA VAL A 329 -21.80 5.77 35.05
C VAL A 329 -22.25 7.24 35.08
N PRO A 330 -23.52 7.57 35.40
CA PRO A 330 -24.02 8.93 35.23
C PRO A 330 -23.34 10.00 36.09
N PRO A 331 -22.90 9.74 37.35
CA PRO A 331 -22.11 10.69 38.14
C PRO A 331 -20.81 11.14 37.45
N ILE A 332 -20.07 10.23 36.80
CA ILE A 332 -18.81 10.56 36.10
C ILE A 332 -19.12 11.47 34.91
N ARG A 333 -20.12 11.10 34.11
CA ARG A 333 -20.59 11.91 32.98
C ARG A 333 -21.03 13.32 33.40
N ARG A 334 -21.78 13.43 34.50
CA ARG A 334 -22.23 14.72 35.06
C ARG A 334 -21.05 15.56 35.56
N PHE A 335 -20.10 14.97 36.29
CA PHE A 335 -18.93 15.67 36.82
C PHE A 335 -18.15 16.43 35.73
N PHE A 336 -17.86 15.77 34.60
CA PHE A 336 -17.16 16.41 33.48
C PHE A 336 -18.05 17.38 32.68
N ALA A 337 -19.38 17.20 32.67
CA ALA A 337 -20.31 18.12 32.01
C ALA A 337 -20.43 19.47 32.73
N THR A 338 -20.33 19.51 34.08
CA THR A 338 -20.52 20.74 34.88
C THR A 338 -19.39 21.77 34.73
N ARG A 339 -18.22 21.39 34.17
CA ARG A 339 -17.05 22.28 33.97
C ARG A 339 -16.58 23.05 35.22
N THR A 340 -16.74 22.46 36.41
CA THR A 340 -16.17 23.00 37.65
C THR A 340 -14.64 23.03 37.58
N PRO A 341 -13.93 23.87 38.37
CA PRO A 341 -12.47 23.89 38.41
C PRO A 341 -11.85 22.51 38.68
N ALA A 342 -12.48 21.69 39.53
CA ALA A 342 -12.05 20.32 39.79
C ALA A 342 -12.18 19.41 38.54
N SER A 343 -13.26 19.55 37.77
CA SER A 343 -13.42 18.80 36.52
C SER A 343 -12.43 19.24 35.43
N LEU A 344 -12.10 20.53 35.36
CA LEU A 344 -11.09 21.05 34.43
C LEU A 344 -9.68 20.60 34.81
N ALA A 345 -9.34 20.59 36.11
CA ALA A 345 -8.10 20.01 36.60
C ALA A 345 -8.01 18.51 36.27
N ALA A 346 -9.10 17.76 36.41
CA ALA A 346 -9.16 16.35 36.01
C ALA A 346 -9.01 16.15 34.49
N PHE A 347 -9.63 16.99 33.66
CA PHE A 347 -9.41 16.99 32.19
C PHE A 347 -7.93 17.17 31.85
N VAL A 348 -7.28 18.20 32.40
CA VAL A 348 -5.85 18.47 32.16
C VAL A 348 -4.98 17.32 32.66
N ALA A 349 -5.22 16.82 33.88
CA ALA A 349 -4.46 15.70 34.44
C ALA A 349 -4.55 14.43 33.57
N ILE A 350 -5.75 14.09 33.08
CA ILE A 350 -5.96 12.90 32.23
C ILE A 350 -5.31 13.06 30.86
N ILE A 351 -5.29 14.27 30.28
CA ILE A 351 -4.62 14.55 29.00
C ILE A 351 -3.08 14.53 29.14
N VAL A 352 -2.55 15.00 30.28
CA VAL A 352 -1.08 15.12 30.50
C VAL A 352 -0.46 13.81 31.02
N ALA A 353 -1.20 13.00 31.78
CA ALA A 353 -0.67 11.78 32.41
C ALA A 353 -0.05 10.74 31.44
N PRO A 354 -0.56 10.49 30.22
CA PRO A 354 0.08 9.59 29.27
C PRO A 354 1.50 10.04 28.89
N PHE A 355 1.71 11.35 28.70
CA PHE A 355 3.02 11.93 28.38
C PHE A 355 4.00 11.81 29.56
N ILE A 356 3.52 12.05 30.79
CA ILE A 356 4.33 11.86 32.02
C ILE A 356 4.76 10.40 32.16
N LEU A 357 3.87 9.44 31.89
CA LEU A 357 4.15 8.00 32.02
C LEU A 357 5.07 7.46 30.91
N LEU A 358 5.05 8.07 29.72
CA LEU A 358 5.89 7.65 28.58
C LEU A 358 7.39 7.89 28.84
N LEU A 359 7.76 8.97 29.54
CA LEU A 359 9.15 9.30 29.84
C LEU A 359 9.90 8.22 30.65
N PRO A 360 9.47 7.82 31.88
CA PRO A 360 10.15 6.75 32.62
C PRO A 360 10.06 5.40 31.90
N MET A 361 9.02 5.18 31.10
CA MET A 361 8.84 3.96 30.31
C MET A 361 9.93 3.79 29.24
N VAL A 362 10.34 4.86 28.55
CA VAL A 362 11.44 4.82 27.57
C VAL A 362 12.76 4.35 28.18
N PHE A 363 13.07 4.77 29.41
CA PHE A 363 14.27 4.37 30.14
C PHE A 363 14.16 2.98 30.79
N LEU A 364 12.97 2.62 31.32
CA LEU A 364 12.78 1.42 32.13
C LEU A 364 12.20 0.23 31.36
N ARG A 365 11.88 0.36 30.06
CA ARG A 365 11.29 -0.72 29.20
C ARG A 365 12.02 -2.07 29.22
N LYS A 366 13.33 -2.11 29.51
CA LYS A 366 14.12 -3.36 29.65
C LYS A 366 14.17 -3.94 31.07
N ARG A 367 13.58 -3.28 32.07
CA ARG A 367 13.58 -3.73 33.48
C ARG A 367 12.27 -4.44 33.83
N HIS A 368 12.27 -5.76 33.78
CA HIS A 368 11.15 -6.57 34.29
C HIS A 368 11.15 -6.60 35.83
N PRO A 369 9.99 -6.56 36.52
CA PRO A 369 8.62 -6.40 36.01
C PRO A 369 8.15 -4.94 35.85
N ILE A 370 9.00 -3.97 36.20
CA ILE A 370 8.67 -2.52 36.20
C ILE A 370 8.13 -2.07 34.84
N ASN A 371 8.68 -2.59 33.74
CA ASN A 371 8.23 -2.30 32.38
C ASN A 371 6.76 -2.70 32.11
N LEU A 372 6.25 -3.78 32.71
CA LEU A 372 4.85 -4.19 32.61
C LEU A 372 3.94 -3.36 33.53
N ILE A 373 4.42 -2.96 34.71
CA ILE A 373 3.70 -2.06 35.61
C ILE A 373 3.49 -0.69 34.94
N LEU A 374 4.54 -0.14 34.32
CA LEU A 374 4.45 1.10 33.54
C LEU A 374 3.53 0.95 32.32
N LEU A 375 3.52 -0.22 31.65
CA LEU A 375 2.60 -0.51 30.54
C LEU A 375 1.14 -0.54 30.99
N ALA A 376 0.84 -1.12 32.15
CA ALA A 376 -0.50 -1.12 32.73
C ALA A 376 -0.95 0.30 33.11
N LEU A 377 -0.09 1.07 33.79
CA LEU A 377 -0.38 2.46 34.18
C LEU A 377 -0.60 3.36 32.95
N PHE A 378 0.28 3.29 31.95
CA PHE A 378 0.15 4.01 30.69
C PHE A 378 -1.15 3.67 29.97
N THR A 379 -1.50 2.38 29.92
CA THR A 379 -2.74 1.90 29.29
C THR A 379 -3.97 2.45 30.01
N ILE A 380 -4.04 2.36 31.34
CA ILE A 380 -5.16 2.91 32.13
C ILE A 380 -5.28 4.43 31.91
N SER A 381 -4.16 5.15 31.96
CA SER A 381 -4.13 6.59 31.73
C SER A 381 -4.63 6.98 30.33
N MET A 382 -4.15 6.29 29.29
CA MET A 382 -4.61 6.51 27.91
C MET A 382 -6.08 6.10 27.73
N SER A 383 -6.55 5.07 28.45
CA SER A 383 -7.94 4.62 28.44
C SER A 383 -8.89 5.71 28.96
N PHE A 384 -8.50 6.44 30.01
CA PHE A 384 -9.26 7.62 30.47
C PHE A 384 -9.25 8.75 29.44
N ALA A 385 -8.15 9.01 28.74
CA ALA A 385 -8.09 10.02 27.68
C ALA A 385 -9.03 9.69 26.50
N VAL A 386 -9.05 8.43 26.05
CA VAL A 386 -10.00 7.91 25.04
C VAL A 386 -11.44 8.04 25.53
N ALA A 387 -11.71 7.68 26.79
CA ALA A 387 -13.04 7.78 27.40
C ALA A 387 -13.58 9.22 27.42
N LEU A 388 -12.75 10.20 27.77
CA LEU A 388 -13.10 11.62 27.71
C LEU A 388 -13.40 12.08 26.27
N GLY A 389 -12.59 11.65 25.29
CA GLY A 389 -12.83 11.94 23.87
C GLY A 389 -14.16 11.37 23.34
N CYS A 390 -14.64 10.26 23.93
CA CYS A 390 -15.93 9.64 23.60
C CYS A 390 -17.12 10.22 24.38
N LEU A 391 -16.89 10.90 25.50
CA LEU A 391 -17.94 11.28 26.48
C LEU A 391 -19.07 12.12 25.88
N SER A 392 -18.72 13.00 24.94
CA SER A 392 -19.59 13.95 24.25
C SER A 392 -20.12 13.44 22.90
N ARG A 393 -19.93 12.15 22.58
CA ARG A 393 -20.31 11.55 21.29
C ARG A 393 -21.56 10.69 21.41
N LYS A 394 -22.31 10.55 20.31
CA LYS A 394 -23.50 9.68 20.22
C LYS A 394 -23.04 8.21 20.30
N GLY A 395 -23.70 7.37 21.10
CA GLY A 395 -23.25 5.98 21.36
C GLY A 395 -23.11 5.11 20.10
N ILE A 396 -23.97 5.33 19.10
CA ILE A 396 -23.90 4.64 17.81
C ILE A 396 -22.57 4.90 17.07
N ILE A 397 -22.09 6.16 17.09
CA ILE A 397 -20.85 6.59 16.44
C ILE A 397 -19.63 5.92 17.07
N ILE A 398 -19.66 5.71 18.39
CA ILE A 398 -18.59 5.03 19.14
C ILE A 398 -18.50 3.55 18.71
N ILE A 399 -19.65 2.89 18.56
CA ILE A 399 -19.72 1.47 18.15
C ILE A 399 -19.32 1.32 16.67
N GLU A 400 -19.75 2.23 15.80
CA GLU A 400 -19.39 2.26 14.38
C GLU A 400 -17.89 2.52 14.18
N ALA A 401 -17.31 3.50 14.88
CA ALA A 401 -15.87 3.74 14.86
C ALA A 401 -15.08 2.53 15.37
N ALA A 402 -15.55 1.86 16.43
CA ALA A 402 -14.89 0.68 16.99
C ALA A 402 -14.93 -0.52 16.03
N SER A 403 -16.05 -0.77 15.35
CA SER A 403 -16.17 -1.87 14.38
C SER A 403 -15.33 -1.62 13.12
N LEU A 404 -15.33 -0.39 12.58
CA LEU A 404 -14.45 0.01 11.49
C LEU A 404 -12.97 -0.14 11.87
N THR A 405 -12.57 0.32 13.06
CA THR A 405 -11.18 0.19 13.54
C THR A 405 -10.78 -1.27 13.67
N LEU A 406 -11.64 -2.14 14.20
CA LEU A 406 -11.38 -3.57 14.31
C LEU A 406 -11.15 -4.22 12.94
N VAL A 407 -12.01 -3.92 11.95
CA VAL A 407 -11.88 -4.44 10.58
C VAL A 407 -10.60 -3.93 9.91
N VAL A 408 -10.28 -2.63 10.04
CA VAL A 408 -9.07 -2.03 9.46
C VAL A 408 -7.81 -2.63 10.09
N VAL A 409 -7.70 -2.64 11.43
CA VAL A 409 -6.49 -3.13 12.11
C VAL A 409 -6.27 -4.62 11.86
N LEU A 410 -7.31 -5.46 11.92
CA LEU A 410 -7.19 -6.89 11.60
C LEU A 410 -6.84 -7.11 10.11
N GLY A 411 -7.51 -6.41 9.19
CA GLY A 411 -7.27 -6.54 7.76
C GLY A 411 -5.84 -6.14 7.36
N LEU A 412 -5.35 -5.01 7.87
CA LEU A 412 -3.99 -4.53 7.62
C LEU A 412 -2.94 -5.39 8.32
N THR A 413 -3.21 -5.88 9.52
CA THR A 413 -2.33 -6.86 10.21
C THR A 413 -2.18 -8.12 9.37
N LEU A 414 -3.29 -8.74 8.93
CA LEU A 414 -3.28 -9.96 8.12
C LEU A 414 -2.60 -9.75 6.76
N TYR A 415 -2.85 -8.60 6.11
CA TYR A 415 -2.15 -8.20 4.89
C TYR A 415 -0.63 -8.11 5.10
N THR A 416 -0.20 -7.48 6.20
CA THR A 416 1.23 -7.30 6.51
C THR A 416 1.90 -8.64 6.82
N PHE A 417 1.25 -9.55 7.56
CA PHE A 417 1.74 -10.92 7.73
C PHE A 417 1.90 -11.67 6.40
N TRP A 418 0.95 -11.54 5.48
CA TRP A 418 1.02 -12.14 4.14
C TRP A 418 2.17 -11.56 3.31
N ALA A 419 2.34 -10.24 3.34
CA ALA A 419 3.38 -9.52 2.59
C ALA A 419 4.78 -9.79 3.15
N ALA A 420 4.94 -9.77 4.48
CA ALA A 420 6.18 -10.10 5.18
C ALA A 420 6.60 -11.55 4.93
N LYS A 421 5.66 -12.51 4.92
CA LYS A 421 5.92 -13.91 4.56
C LYS A 421 6.39 -14.07 3.10
N ARG A 422 6.09 -13.10 2.23
CA ARG A 422 6.59 -13.02 0.83
C ARG A 422 7.85 -12.15 0.69
N GLY A 423 8.42 -11.62 1.77
CA GLY A 423 9.65 -10.83 1.77
C GLY A 423 9.49 -9.36 1.39
N HIS A 424 8.27 -8.82 1.26
CA HIS A 424 8.06 -7.38 1.03
C HIS A 424 8.46 -6.58 2.28
N ASP A 425 9.44 -5.68 2.16
CA ASP A 425 9.89 -4.77 3.24
C ASP A 425 9.15 -3.44 3.21
N PHE A 426 8.60 -3.01 4.36
CA PHE A 426 7.88 -1.74 4.50
C PHE A 426 8.72 -0.61 5.13
N SER A 427 10.02 -0.84 5.37
CA SER A 427 10.94 0.14 5.97
C SER A 427 10.96 1.52 5.28
N PHE A 428 10.75 1.56 3.96
CA PHE A 428 10.66 2.80 3.17
C PHE A 428 9.54 3.75 3.62
N LEU A 429 8.54 3.25 4.35
CA LEU A 429 7.36 3.99 4.76
C LEU A 429 7.63 4.92 5.97
N GLY A 430 8.62 4.58 6.81
CA GLY A 430 8.93 5.28 8.06
C GLY A 430 9.12 6.80 7.92
N PRO A 431 9.96 7.32 6.99
CA PRO A 431 10.14 8.75 6.80
C PRO A 431 8.86 9.50 6.39
N PHE A 432 8.01 8.88 5.58
CA PHE A 432 6.73 9.48 5.16
C PHE A 432 5.72 9.52 6.31
N LEU A 433 5.65 8.46 7.11
CA LEU A 433 4.79 8.39 8.30
C LEU A 433 5.23 9.37 9.38
N ALA A 434 6.54 9.50 9.62
CA ALA A 434 7.08 10.48 10.55
C ALA A 434 6.73 11.92 10.13
N ALA A 435 6.89 12.25 8.85
CA ALA A 435 6.52 13.57 8.32
C ALA A 435 4.99 13.81 8.41
N ALA A 436 4.17 12.82 8.08
CA ALA A 436 2.72 12.93 8.16
C ALA A 436 2.21 13.06 9.60
N CYS A 437 2.80 12.31 10.55
CA CYS A 437 2.52 12.41 11.97
C CYS A 437 2.87 13.81 12.53
N LEU A 438 4.01 14.37 12.11
CA LEU A 438 4.39 15.74 12.47
C LEU A 438 3.37 16.76 11.95
N ILE A 439 2.88 16.62 10.71
CA ILE A 439 1.83 17.49 10.15
C ILE A 439 0.51 17.36 10.94
N LEU A 440 0.09 16.15 11.31
CA LEU A 440 -1.10 15.93 12.14
C LEU A 440 -0.95 16.54 13.54
N MET A 441 0.24 16.43 14.16
CA MET A 441 0.56 17.04 15.46
C MET A 441 0.53 18.58 15.39
N LEU A 442 1.07 19.18 14.33
CA LEU A 442 0.98 20.62 14.10
C LEU A 442 -0.46 21.09 13.87
N TYR A 443 -1.27 20.31 13.13
CA TYR A 443 -2.70 20.60 12.96
C TYR A 443 -3.44 20.56 14.31
N TRP A 444 -3.20 19.53 15.13
CA TRP A 444 -3.80 19.42 16.47
C TRP A 444 -3.43 20.59 17.38
N LEU A 445 -2.17 21.04 17.33
CA LEU A 445 -1.71 22.23 18.05
C LEU A 445 -2.38 23.51 17.53
N ALA A 446 -2.53 23.66 16.21
CA ALA A 446 -3.26 24.78 15.61
C ALA A 446 -4.75 24.79 16.00
N GLN A 447 -5.38 23.60 16.13
CA GLN A 447 -6.78 23.46 16.55
C GLN A 447 -7.03 23.90 18.01
N MET A 448 -6.01 23.87 18.87
CA MET A 448 -6.08 24.43 20.23
C MET A 448 -6.14 25.97 20.24
N LEU A 449 -5.66 26.63 19.19
CA LEU A 449 -5.65 28.10 19.06
C LEU A 449 -6.80 28.61 18.16
N LEU A 450 -7.24 27.80 17.19
CA LEU A 450 -8.21 28.17 16.17
C LEU A 450 -9.33 27.10 16.07
N PRO A 451 -10.58 27.42 16.44
CA PRO A 451 -11.70 26.47 16.34
C PRO A 451 -12.11 26.28 14.87
N MET A 452 -11.53 25.27 14.23
CA MET A 452 -11.81 24.89 12.84
C MET A 452 -13.21 24.27 12.66
N GLY A 453 -13.89 24.59 11.55
CA GLY A 453 -15.22 24.06 11.22
C GLY A 453 -15.23 22.58 10.81
N SER A 454 -16.42 21.97 10.81
CA SER A 454 -16.64 20.51 10.66
C SER A 454 -15.93 19.89 9.45
N VAL A 455 -15.86 20.57 8.31
CA VAL A 455 -15.18 20.04 7.10
C VAL A 455 -13.69 19.78 7.38
N ALA A 456 -13.00 20.71 8.05
CA ALA A 456 -11.58 20.58 8.35
C ALA A 456 -11.29 19.50 9.39
N THR A 457 -12.13 19.40 10.44
CA THR A 457 -12.02 18.32 11.43
C THR A 457 -12.32 16.94 10.83
N THR A 458 -13.22 16.86 9.85
CA THR A 458 -13.48 15.61 9.11
C THR A 458 -12.30 15.21 8.23
N VAL A 459 -11.73 16.15 7.47
CA VAL A 459 -10.54 15.92 6.64
C VAL A 459 -9.35 15.49 7.50
N TYR A 460 -9.15 16.12 8.66
CA TYR A 460 -8.16 15.69 9.65
C TYR A 460 -8.42 14.25 10.12
N GLY A 461 -9.65 13.89 10.47
CA GLY A 461 -10.03 12.52 10.84
C GLY A 461 -9.71 11.50 9.73
N CYS A 462 -10.01 11.82 8.47
CA CYS A 462 -9.69 10.97 7.33
C CYS A 462 -8.17 10.78 7.14
N LEU A 463 -7.41 11.88 7.18
CA LEU A 463 -5.95 11.85 7.01
C LEU A 463 -5.27 11.13 8.18
N ALA A 464 -5.71 11.36 9.42
CA ALA A 464 -5.23 10.64 10.59
C ALA A 464 -5.49 9.14 10.48
N ALA A 465 -6.72 8.72 10.12
CA ALA A 465 -7.05 7.31 9.94
C ALA A 465 -6.16 6.63 8.88
N LEU A 466 -5.86 7.30 7.77
CA LEU A 466 -4.95 6.81 6.72
C LEU A 466 -3.49 6.74 7.20
N VAL A 467 -3.00 7.73 7.93
CA VAL A 467 -1.61 7.77 8.43
C VAL A 467 -1.39 6.69 9.48
N PHE A 468 -2.28 6.55 10.48
CA PHE A 468 -2.15 5.50 11.48
C PHE A 468 -2.43 4.09 10.92
N SER A 469 -3.26 3.96 9.86
CA SER A 469 -3.33 2.73 9.07
C SER A 469 -1.97 2.36 8.43
N GLY A 470 -1.21 3.37 7.98
CA GLY A 470 0.16 3.18 7.50
C GLY A 470 1.14 2.76 8.60
N PHE A 471 1.01 3.33 9.81
CA PHE A 471 1.79 2.88 10.96
C PHE A 471 1.48 1.43 11.37
N VAL A 472 0.22 0.99 11.36
CA VAL A 472 -0.13 -0.43 11.61
C VAL A 472 0.63 -1.38 10.68
N ILE A 473 0.78 -1.03 9.39
CA ILE A 473 1.59 -1.82 8.43
C ILE A 473 3.08 -1.76 8.82
N TYR A 474 3.62 -0.56 9.02
CA TYR A 474 5.03 -0.33 9.32
C TYR A 474 5.49 -1.04 10.61
N ASP A 475 4.76 -0.86 11.72
CA ASP A 475 5.12 -1.43 13.01
C ASP A 475 4.73 -2.91 13.15
N THR A 476 3.76 -3.43 12.37
CA THR A 476 3.60 -4.89 12.21
C THR A 476 4.80 -5.49 11.46
N ASP A 477 5.32 -4.84 10.41
CA ASP A 477 6.51 -5.34 9.71
C ASP A 477 7.78 -5.26 10.57
N ASN A 478 7.92 -4.19 11.36
CA ASN A 478 9.00 -4.04 12.35
C ASN A 478 8.91 -5.11 13.44
N LEU A 479 7.71 -5.43 13.95
CA LEU A 479 7.47 -6.52 14.90
C LEU A 479 7.89 -7.89 14.33
N ILE A 480 7.54 -8.16 13.07
CA ILE A 480 7.86 -9.43 12.41
C ILE A 480 9.37 -9.59 12.14
N LYS A 481 10.06 -8.52 11.73
CA LYS A 481 11.43 -8.63 11.16
C LYS A 481 12.55 -7.94 11.93
N ARG A 482 12.28 -6.88 12.69
CA ARG A 482 13.31 -5.93 13.17
C ARG A 482 13.42 -5.83 14.68
N HIS A 483 12.30 -5.96 15.40
CA HIS A 483 12.31 -5.92 16.85
C HIS A 483 13.05 -7.12 17.46
N SER A 484 13.78 -6.84 18.55
CA SER A 484 14.39 -7.87 19.39
C SER A 484 13.39 -8.41 20.43
N TYR A 485 13.61 -9.63 20.91
CA TYR A 485 12.69 -10.34 21.81
C TYR A 485 12.40 -9.63 23.13
N ASP A 486 13.31 -8.80 23.63
CA ASP A 486 13.12 -7.99 24.84
C ASP A 486 12.27 -6.73 24.62
N GLU A 487 12.01 -6.37 23.37
CA GLU A 487 11.35 -5.10 23.01
C GLU A 487 9.83 -5.20 22.93
N TYR A 488 9.25 -6.30 23.44
CA TYR A 488 7.80 -6.57 23.44
C TYR A 488 6.97 -5.40 24.00
N VAL A 489 7.51 -4.67 24.98
CA VAL A 489 6.87 -3.46 25.53
C VAL A 489 6.84 -2.32 24.51
N THR A 490 7.91 -2.10 23.75
CA THR A 490 7.96 -1.04 22.72
C THR A 490 6.97 -1.33 21.61
N ALA A 491 7.00 -2.55 21.06
CA ALA A 491 6.10 -2.97 19.98
C ALA A 491 4.62 -2.96 20.41
N ALA A 492 4.32 -3.31 21.67
CA ALA A 492 2.96 -3.24 22.21
C ALA A 492 2.46 -1.79 22.34
N ILE A 493 3.30 -0.83 22.78
CA ILE A 493 2.92 0.60 22.82
C ILE A 493 2.57 1.10 21.42
N SER A 494 3.42 0.85 20.42
CA SER A 494 3.19 1.28 19.03
C SER A 494 1.84 0.80 18.50
N LEU A 495 1.64 -0.52 18.42
CA LEU A 495 0.41 -1.10 17.84
C LEU A 495 -0.85 -0.73 18.63
N TYR A 496 -0.73 -0.55 19.95
CA TYR A 496 -1.82 -0.02 20.78
C TYR A 496 -2.15 1.44 20.44
N LEU A 497 -1.15 2.32 20.35
CA LEU A 497 -1.34 3.73 20.00
C LEU A 497 -1.88 3.89 18.59
N ASP A 498 -1.40 3.14 17.61
CA ASP A 498 -1.94 3.16 16.25
C ASP A 498 -3.42 2.77 16.23
N THR A 499 -3.78 1.68 16.91
CA THR A 499 -5.17 1.23 17.02
C THR A 499 -6.06 2.28 17.68
N VAL A 500 -5.59 2.88 18.79
CA VAL A 500 -6.32 3.95 19.50
C VAL A 500 -6.45 5.22 18.66
N ASN A 501 -5.41 5.58 17.88
CA ASN A 501 -5.42 6.76 17.04
C ASN A 501 -6.31 6.57 15.80
N ILE A 502 -6.34 5.39 15.18
CA ILE A 502 -7.34 5.05 14.14
C ILE A 502 -8.75 5.18 14.74
N PHE A 503 -9.00 4.63 15.93
CA PHE A 503 -10.30 4.75 16.59
C PHE A 503 -10.71 6.21 16.83
N MET A 504 -9.84 7.03 17.43
CA MET A 504 -10.14 8.45 17.68
C MET A 504 -10.30 9.26 16.38
N ALA A 505 -9.59 8.89 15.31
CA ALA A 505 -9.75 9.46 13.98
C ALA A 505 -11.10 9.10 13.34
N MET A 506 -11.53 7.84 13.44
CA MET A 506 -12.85 7.36 12.98
C MET A 506 -13.99 8.03 13.77
N VAL A 507 -13.91 8.09 15.10
CA VAL A 507 -14.88 8.82 15.95
C VAL A 507 -14.99 10.29 15.55
N THR A 508 -13.85 10.93 15.24
CA THR A 508 -13.83 12.34 14.80
C THR A 508 -14.52 12.50 13.45
N CYS A 509 -14.19 11.66 12.46
CA CYS A 509 -14.76 11.69 11.12
C CYS A 509 -16.28 11.45 11.10
N LEU A 510 -16.72 10.37 11.76
CA LEU A 510 -18.15 9.99 11.79
C LEU A 510 -18.99 11.05 12.50
N GLN A 511 -18.52 11.58 13.64
CA GLN A 511 -19.21 12.66 14.35
C GLN A 511 -19.35 13.92 13.50
N SER A 512 -18.28 14.40 12.87
CA SER A 512 -18.36 15.62 12.06
C SER A 512 -19.16 15.44 10.76
N SER A 513 -19.47 14.20 10.36
CA SER A 513 -20.46 13.88 9.30
C SER A 513 -21.91 13.68 9.79
N SER A 514 -22.12 13.67 11.11
CA SER A 514 -23.40 13.41 11.79
C SER A 514 -24.02 14.66 12.44
N ASP A 515 -23.40 15.82 12.25
CA ASP A 515 -23.77 17.15 12.77
C ASP A 515 -23.85 18.15 11.60
#